data_AF-A0AA88V5Z3-F1
#
_entry.id   AF-A0AA88V5Z3-F1
#
_cell.length_a   1.000
_cell.length_b   1.000
_cell.length_c   1.000
_cell.angle_alpha   90.00
_cell.angle_beta   90.00
_cell.angle_gamma   90.00
#
_symmetry.space_group_name_H-M   'P 1'
#
loop_
_entity.id
_entity.type
_entity.pdbx_description
1 polymer ?
#
loop_
_entity_poly.entity_id
_entity_poly.type
_entity_poly.pdbx_seq_one_letter_code
_entity_poly.pdbx_strand_id
1 'polypeptide(L)'
;MKDYISYKFIETQEHNYIIKAIERLIPNPNILVLGNTSTKRQAILSFLVYSTTHSTSNIDGRETGAVYQWRETGDNERHKPLHGPFVAKLFNDLFGIQARGGCACAGPYGHSLLNVDETRSLAYRSAIKMGYNGVKPGWTRVSFSYYMSNEEFEFILAALEFTAIYGQRFLSLYHMNWKTGAWTFRREAFKELKMLAPNGELYGFGEQSASKTKDAQTITTYTSYLETAKHIASLLPKNPSQGLVPKDIDHNLVQFRV
;
A
#
# COMPACT_ATOMS: atom_id res chain seq x y z
N MET A 1 -18.01 17.19 -28.74
CA MET A 1 -17.82 16.32 -27.55
C MET A 1 -16.91 16.97 -26.49
N LYS A 2 -15.93 17.81 -26.85
CA LYS A 2 -15.10 18.58 -25.90
C LYS A 2 -15.87 19.67 -25.13
N ASP A 3 -17.01 20.15 -25.64
CA ASP A 3 -17.75 21.29 -25.05
C ASP A 3 -18.70 20.93 -23.90
N TYR A 4 -18.73 19.67 -23.44
CA TYR A 4 -19.71 19.19 -22.44
C TYR A 4 -19.14 18.83 -21.07
N ILE A 5 -17.82 18.82 -20.89
CA ILE A 5 -17.19 18.57 -19.58
C ILE A 5 -16.86 19.91 -18.92
N SER A 6 -17.79 20.41 -18.11
CA SER A 6 -17.58 21.63 -17.34
C SER A 6 -16.63 21.39 -16.16
N TYR A 7 -15.96 22.44 -15.68
CA TYR A 7 -15.14 22.35 -14.46
C TYR A 7 -15.97 21.89 -13.24
N LYS A 8 -17.26 22.24 -13.19
CA LYS A 8 -18.18 21.80 -12.14
C LYS A 8 -18.39 20.30 -12.17
N PHE A 9 -18.48 19.71 -13.36
CA PHE A 9 -18.59 18.26 -13.52
C PHE A 9 -17.33 17.56 -13.02
N ILE A 10 -16.14 18.03 -13.44
CA ILE A 10 -14.84 17.49 -13.00
C ILE A 10 -14.75 17.54 -11.47
N GLU A 11 -14.99 18.71 -10.90
CA GLU A 11 -14.93 18.94 -9.45
C GLU A 11 -15.92 18.04 -8.69
N THR A 12 -17.14 17.87 -9.21
CA THR A 12 -18.16 17.00 -8.58
C THR A 12 -17.73 15.54 -8.61
N GLN A 13 -17.23 15.04 -9.73
CA GLN A 13 -16.79 13.65 -9.85
C GLN A 13 -15.58 13.35 -8.96
N GLU A 14 -14.57 14.21 -9.00
CA GLU A 14 -13.38 14.11 -8.14
C GLU A 14 -13.75 14.17 -6.65
N HIS A 15 -14.67 15.06 -6.29
CA HIS A 15 -15.17 15.16 -4.92
C HIS A 15 -15.93 13.89 -4.49
N ASN A 16 -16.77 13.32 -5.36
CA ASN A 16 -17.49 12.10 -5.06
C ASN A 16 -16.55 10.92 -4.82
N TYR A 17 -15.49 10.77 -5.64
CA TYR A 17 -14.51 9.70 -5.45
C TYR A 17 -13.74 9.84 -4.13
N ILE A 18 -13.27 11.04 -3.80
CA ILE A 18 -12.48 11.21 -2.57
C ILE A 18 -13.32 11.00 -1.30
N ILE A 19 -14.58 11.44 -1.29
CA ILE A 19 -15.48 11.22 -0.15
C ILE A 19 -15.76 9.73 0.03
N LYS A 20 -16.16 9.03 -1.04
CA LYS A 20 -16.40 7.57 -1.00
C LYS A 20 -15.16 6.79 -0.54
N ALA A 21 -13.98 7.17 -1.03
CA ALA A 21 -12.72 6.54 -0.62
C ALA A 21 -12.43 6.75 0.87
N ILE A 22 -12.63 7.97 1.39
CA ILE A 22 -12.42 8.28 2.80
C ILE A 22 -13.41 7.51 3.68
N GLU A 23 -14.70 7.51 3.33
CA GLU A 23 -15.74 6.80 4.08
C GLU A 23 -15.48 5.30 4.16
N ARG A 24 -14.99 4.69 3.08
CA ARG A 24 -14.65 3.26 3.06
C ARG A 24 -13.41 2.91 3.85
N LEU A 25 -12.39 3.77 3.83
CA LEU A 25 -11.06 3.44 4.37
C LEU A 25 -10.85 3.85 5.83
N ILE A 26 -11.53 4.89 6.32
CA ILE A 26 -11.44 5.33 7.73
C ILE A 26 -11.72 4.19 8.73
N PRO A 27 -12.73 3.31 8.52
CA PRO A 27 -13.01 2.21 9.44
C PRO A 27 -11.91 1.14 9.52
N ASN A 28 -10.98 1.10 8.57
CA ASN A 28 -9.94 0.08 8.54
C ASN A 28 -8.81 0.44 9.53
N PRO A 29 -8.55 -0.41 10.55
CA PRO A 29 -7.55 -0.10 11.58
C PRO A 29 -6.12 -0.07 11.04
N ASN A 30 -5.83 -0.70 9.91
CA ASN A 30 -4.49 -0.76 9.34
C ASN A 30 -4.21 0.34 8.32
N ILE A 31 -5.16 1.26 8.11
CA ILE A 31 -5.02 2.38 7.19
C ILE A 31 -5.16 3.66 7.98
N LEU A 32 -4.23 4.60 7.78
CA LEU A 32 -4.37 5.96 8.25
C LEU A 32 -4.43 6.89 7.06
N VAL A 33 -5.59 7.50 6.82
CA VAL A 33 -5.73 8.59 5.85
C VAL A 33 -5.11 9.85 6.44
N LEU A 34 -4.19 10.47 5.69
CA LEU A 34 -3.47 11.66 6.12
C LEU A 34 -4.16 12.95 5.66
N GLY A 35 -3.95 13.99 6.48
CA GLY A 35 -4.57 15.30 6.32
C GLY A 35 -5.99 15.32 6.86
N ASN A 36 -6.66 16.45 6.65
CA ASN A 36 -8.04 16.61 7.09
C ASN A 36 -8.99 15.75 6.22
N THR A 37 -9.91 15.03 6.87
CA THR A 37 -10.89 14.13 6.25
C THR A 37 -12.28 14.74 6.11
N SER A 38 -12.52 15.91 6.71
CA SER A 38 -13.81 16.61 6.74
C SER A 38 -13.86 17.82 5.81
N THR A 39 -12.70 18.40 5.46
CA THR A 39 -12.62 19.56 4.56
C THR A 39 -12.61 19.12 3.10
N LYS A 40 -13.20 19.94 2.22
CA LYS A 40 -13.08 19.79 0.77
C LYS A 40 -11.60 19.74 0.37
N ARG A 41 -11.23 18.71 -0.40
CA ARG A 41 -9.85 18.46 -0.84
C ARG A 41 -9.83 17.98 -2.29
N GLN A 42 -8.67 18.13 -2.92
CA GLN A 42 -8.38 17.52 -4.22
C GLN A 42 -8.55 16.00 -4.13
N ALA A 43 -8.86 15.34 -5.24
CA ALA A 43 -9.00 13.89 -5.33
C ALA A 43 -7.66 13.14 -5.25
N ILE A 44 -6.82 13.53 -4.29
CA ILE A 44 -5.56 12.90 -3.95
C ILE A 44 -5.71 12.32 -2.55
N LEU A 45 -5.69 10.99 -2.47
CA LEU A 45 -5.71 10.26 -1.23
C LEU A 45 -4.26 10.03 -0.77
N SER A 46 -3.91 10.56 0.41
CA SER A 46 -2.63 10.34 1.07
C SER A 46 -2.85 9.40 2.24
N PHE A 47 -2.07 8.32 2.37
CA PHE A 47 -2.29 7.33 3.41
C PHE A 47 -1.01 6.60 3.85
N LEU A 48 -1.06 6.09 5.08
CA LEU A 48 -0.13 5.09 5.60
C LEU A 48 -0.83 3.74 5.72
N VAL A 49 -0.07 2.67 5.47
CA VAL A 49 -0.51 1.29 5.70
C VAL A 49 0.29 0.76 6.87
N TYR A 50 -0.39 0.29 7.91
CA TYR A 50 0.21 -0.24 9.12
C TYR A 50 0.43 -1.74 9.01
N SER A 51 1.52 -2.21 9.60
CA SER A 51 1.76 -3.64 9.76
C SER A 51 1.01 -4.17 10.98
N THR A 52 0.64 -5.46 10.93
CA THR A 52 -0.08 -6.15 12.01
C THR A 52 0.81 -7.22 12.64
N THR A 53 0.68 -7.41 13.95
CA THR A 53 1.19 -8.57 14.65
C THR A 53 0.02 -9.43 15.05
N HIS A 54 -0.01 -10.67 14.57
CA HIS A 54 -0.86 -11.67 15.20
C HIS A 54 -0.15 -12.12 16.48
N SER A 55 -0.60 -11.63 17.63
CA SER A 55 -0.32 -12.31 18.89
C SER A 55 -1.06 -13.65 18.82
N THR A 56 -0.35 -14.77 18.90
CA THR A 56 -0.95 -16.08 19.07
C THR A 56 -1.49 -16.20 20.49
N SER A 57 -2.59 -15.51 20.79
CA SER A 57 -3.37 -15.72 22.00
C SER A 57 -4.83 -15.89 21.61
N ASN A 58 -5.34 -17.09 21.90
CA ASN A 58 -6.74 -17.53 21.88
C ASN A 58 -7.24 -18.15 20.57
N ILE A 59 -7.04 -19.47 20.51
CA ILE A 59 -7.98 -20.40 19.89
C ILE A 59 -9.30 -20.22 20.65
N ASP A 60 -10.33 -19.68 20.00
CA ASP A 60 -11.71 -20.08 20.26
C ASP A 60 -12.56 -19.78 19.03
N GLY A 61 -13.06 -20.86 18.43
CA GLY A 61 -13.86 -20.83 17.21
C GLY A 61 -15.26 -20.32 17.47
N ARG A 62 -15.66 -19.26 16.77
CA ARG A 62 -17.06 -18.95 16.46
C ARG A 62 -17.15 -18.34 15.07
N GLU A 63 -17.70 -19.12 14.14
CA GLU A 63 -18.17 -18.64 12.84
C GLU A 63 -19.40 -17.74 13.04
N THR A 64 -19.33 -16.50 12.57
CA THR A 64 -20.51 -15.67 12.30
C THR A 64 -20.28 -14.85 11.03
N GLY A 65 -21.30 -14.83 10.17
CA GLY A 65 -21.27 -14.41 8.77
C GLY A 65 -20.94 -12.95 8.46
N ALA A 66 -20.64 -12.74 7.17
CA ALA A 66 -20.25 -11.53 6.41
C ALA A 66 -20.55 -10.17 7.08
N VAL A 67 -19.69 -9.15 7.04
CA VAL A 67 -19.01 -8.51 5.90
C VAL A 67 -17.76 -7.81 6.49
N TYR A 68 -16.68 -7.70 5.72
CA TYR A 68 -15.37 -7.09 6.03
C TYR A 68 -14.25 -8.06 6.51
N GLN A 69 -13.38 -8.41 5.56
CA GLN A 69 -12.30 -9.42 5.67
C GLN A 69 -11.09 -9.01 6.52
N TRP A 70 -11.05 -7.82 7.13
CA TRP A 70 -9.91 -7.41 7.98
C TRP A 70 -9.96 -7.98 9.40
N ARG A 71 -11.00 -8.75 9.76
CA ARG A 71 -11.11 -9.43 11.08
C ARG A 71 -10.17 -10.62 11.29
N GLU A 72 -9.41 -11.06 10.28
CA GLU A 72 -8.32 -12.04 10.54
C GLU A 72 -7.28 -11.50 11.52
N THR A 73 -7.25 -10.18 11.74
CA THR A 73 -6.29 -9.46 12.58
C THR A 73 -6.83 -9.36 14.02
N GLY A 74 -6.50 -10.35 14.86
CA GLY A 74 -6.77 -10.34 16.30
C GLY A 74 -5.96 -9.27 17.03
N ASP A 75 -6.53 -8.69 18.09
CA ASP A 75 -5.97 -7.71 19.04
C ASP A 75 -4.85 -6.81 18.47
N ASN A 76 -5.28 -5.84 17.66
CA ASN A 76 -4.44 -5.00 16.80
C ASN A 76 -3.75 -3.84 17.53
N GLU A 77 -2.57 -4.06 18.11
CA GLU A 77 -1.63 -2.96 18.31
C GLU A 77 -1.01 -2.57 16.95
N ARG A 78 -1.21 -1.31 16.52
CA ARG A 78 -0.59 -0.79 15.29
C ARG A 78 0.93 -0.78 15.45
N HIS A 79 1.63 -1.58 14.65
CA HIS A 79 3.09 -1.54 14.58
C HIS A 79 3.59 -0.41 13.68
N LYS A 80 4.87 -0.45 13.27
CA LYS A 80 5.40 0.54 12.33
C LYS A 80 4.67 0.44 10.97
N PRO A 81 4.41 1.57 10.30
CA PRO A 81 3.86 1.57 8.95
C PRO A 81 4.80 0.93 7.93
N LEU A 82 4.24 0.44 6.84
CA LEU A 82 5.00 0.07 5.65
C LEU A 82 5.58 1.34 5.00
N HIS A 83 6.80 1.23 4.47
CA HIS A 83 7.47 2.35 3.82
C HIS A 83 6.67 2.82 2.59
N GLY A 84 6.43 4.12 2.43
CA GLY A 84 5.60 4.66 1.34
C GLY A 84 6.04 4.20 -0.06
N PRO A 85 7.33 4.37 -0.43
CA PRO A 85 7.87 3.81 -1.67
C PRO A 85 7.71 2.29 -1.85
N PHE A 86 7.67 1.51 -0.75
CA PHE A 86 7.38 0.08 -0.83
C PHE A 86 5.93 -0.19 -1.21
N VAL A 87 4.98 0.45 -0.53
CA VAL A 87 3.55 0.34 -0.84
C VAL A 87 3.29 0.76 -2.28
N ALA A 88 3.89 1.86 -2.75
CA ALA A 88 3.78 2.29 -4.14
C ALA A 88 4.36 1.26 -5.13
N LYS A 89 5.47 0.61 -4.77
CA LYS A 89 6.07 -0.46 -5.56
C LYS A 89 5.17 -1.70 -5.64
N LEU A 90 4.52 -2.08 -4.53
CA LEU A 90 3.53 -3.17 -4.53
C LEU A 90 2.33 -2.86 -5.42
N PHE A 91 1.82 -1.63 -5.36
CA PHE A 91 0.70 -1.18 -6.21
C PHE A 91 1.03 -1.34 -7.69
N ASN A 92 2.24 -0.94 -8.09
CA ASN A 92 2.70 -1.09 -9.45
C ASN A 92 2.86 -2.58 -9.83
N ASP A 93 3.55 -3.36 -8.99
CA ASP A 93 3.97 -4.71 -9.36
C ASP A 93 2.82 -5.72 -9.32
N LEU A 94 1.86 -5.57 -8.39
CA LEU A 94 0.74 -6.51 -8.24
C LEU A 94 -0.50 -6.09 -9.03
N PHE A 95 -0.72 -4.79 -9.19
CA PHE A 95 -2.01 -4.26 -9.68
C PHE A 95 -1.87 -3.35 -10.89
N GLY A 96 -0.65 -2.99 -11.29
CA GLY A 96 -0.42 -2.00 -12.35
C GLY A 96 -0.87 -0.58 -11.97
N ILE A 97 -1.09 -0.30 -10.68
CA ILE A 97 -1.56 1.01 -10.21
C ILE A 97 -0.36 1.93 -9.98
N GLN A 98 -0.38 3.10 -10.62
CA GLN A 98 0.68 4.10 -10.47
C GLN A 98 0.45 4.98 -9.23
N ALA A 99 0.93 4.51 -8.09
CA ALA A 99 0.96 5.28 -6.85
C ALA A 99 2.28 6.05 -6.69
N ARG A 100 2.28 7.10 -5.85
CA ARG A 100 3.49 7.87 -5.50
C ARG A 100 3.82 7.72 -4.03
N GLY A 101 4.93 7.05 -3.74
CA GLY A 101 5.48 6.90 -2.39
C GLY A 101 6.60 7.90 -2.12
N GLY A 102 6.65 8.46 -0.91
CA GLY A 102 7.79 9.24 -0.42
C GLY A 102 7.39 10.46 0.40
N CYS A 103 8.39 11.25 0.81
CA CYS A 103 8.19 12.50 1.52
C CYS A 103 7.58 13.57 0.59
N ALA A 104 6.73 14.44 1.13
CA ALA A 104 6.32 15.64 0.40
C ALA A 104 7.47 16.65 0.30
N CYS A 105 7.54 17.41 -0.79
CA CYS A 105 8.49 18.53 -0.94
C CYS A 105 8.21 19.71 0.01
N ALA A 106 7.31 19.54 0.98
CA ALA A 106 6.94 20.49 2.02
C ALA A 106 7.33 19.90 3.39
N GLY A 107 8.60 20.06 3.78
CA GLY A 107 9.18 19.48 4.99
C GLY A 107 8.36 19.74 6.27
N PRO A 108 8.00 21.00 6.59
CA PRO A 108 7.20 21.30 7.78
C PRO A 108 5.83 20.60 7.80
N TYR A 109 5.17 20.51 6.65
CA TYR A 109 3.89 19.79 6.55
C TYR A 109 4.08 18.28 6.75
N GLY A 110 5.12 17.70 6.18
CA GLY A 110 5.48 16.30 6.42
C GLY A 110 5.82 16.02 7.88
N HIS A 111 6.50 16.94 8.56
CA HIS A 111 6.80 16.81 9.98
C HIS A 111 5.53 16.84 10.84
N SER A 112 4.62 17.78 10.55
CA SER A 112 3.33 17.88 11.23
C SER A 112 2.47 16.62 11.04
N LEU A 113 2.36 16.12 9.80
CA LEU A 113 1.57 14.93 9.49
C LEU A 113 2.13 13.63 10.10
N LEU A 114 3.45 13.52 10.21
CA LEU A 114 4.12 12.30 10.66
C LEU A 114 4.65 12.40 12.10
N ASN A 115 4.28 13.46 12.84
CA ASN A 115 4.73 13.73 14.20
C ASN A 115 6.26 13.65 14.35
N VAL A 116 6.97 14.34 13.45
CA VAL A 116 8.43 14.47 13.49
C VAL A 116 8.78 15.72 14.29
N ASP A 117 9.28 15.53 15.50
CA ASP A 117 9.84 16.59 16.33
C ASP A 117 11.20 17.08 15.83
N GLU A 118 11.73 18.13 16.47
CA GLU A 118 13.01 18.73 16.11
C GLU A 118 14.18 17.75 16.24
N THR A 119 14.22 16.96 17.31
CA THR A 119 15.28 15.98 17.55
C THR A 119 15.33 14.93 16.43
N ARG A 120 14.17 14.38 16.04
CA ARG A 120 14.03 13.43 14.94
C ARG A 120 14.37 14.07 13.60
N SER A 121 13.91 15.30 13.36
CA SER A 121 14.26 16.07 12.16
C SER A 121 15.77 16.22 12.00
N LEU A 122 16.48 16.57 13.08
CA LEU A 122 17.94 16.67 13.09
C LEU A 122 18.62 15.32 12.85
N ALA A 123 18.10 14.24 13.44
CA ALA A 123 18.60 12.89 13.21
C ALA A 123 18.43 12.43 11.76
N TYR A 124 17.25 12.67 11.14
CA TYR A 124 17.05 12.44 9.71
C TYR A 124 18.03 13.23 8.87
N ARG A 125 18.22 14.52 9.18
CA ARG A 125 19.17 15.38 8.48
C ARG A 125 20.59 14.83 8.56
N SER A 126 21.01 14.31 9.72
CA SER A 126 22.33 13.70 9.91
C SER A 126 22.50 12.45 9.04
N ALA A 127 21.56 11.51 9.11
CA ALA A 127 21.59 10.29 8.30
C ALA A 127 21.56 10.57 6.78
N ILE A 128 20.80 11.58 6.35
CA ILE A 128 20.78 12.02 4.95
C ILE A 128 22.14 12.59 4.53
N LYS A 129 22.81 13.37 5.40
CA LYS A 129 24.18 13.86 5.14
C LYS A 129 25.20 12.72 5.02
N MET A 130 24.98 11.61 5.71
CA MET A 130 25.77 10.38 5.58
C MET A 130 25.44 9.57 4.31
N GLY A 131 24.50 10.05 3.48
CA GLY A 131 24.10 9.42 2.22
C GLY A 131 22.93 8.44 2.33
N TYR A 132 22.33 8.28 3.50
CA TYR A 132 21.18 7.39 3.72
C TYR A 132 19.85 8.12 3.46
N ASN A 133 19.49 8.36 2.20
CA ASN A 133 18.22 9.04 1.89
C ASN A 133 16.98 8.20 2.20
N GLY A 134 17.12 6.87 2.30
CA GLY A 134 16.01 5.97 2.56
C GLY A 134 15.36 6.14 3.94
N VAL A 135 16.03 6.81 4.88
CA VAL A 135 15.47 7.11 6.21
C VAL A 135 14.34 8.14 6.18
N LYS A 136 14.17 8.87 5.06
CA LYS A 136 13.19 9.95 4.94
C LYS A 136 11.78 9.41 5.19
N PRO A 137 11.05 9.93 6.20
CA PRO A 137 9.70 9.50 6.45
C PRO A 137 8.79 10.00 5.31
N GLY A 138 7.74 9.25 5.00
CA GLY A 138 6.86 9.55 3.89
C GLY A 138 5.64 8.66 3.86
N TRP A 139 4.79 8.87 2.86
CA TRP A 139 3.52 8.15 2.71
C TRP A 139 3.24 7.83 1.25
N THR A 140 2.18 7.06 1.02
CA THR A 140 1.72 6.71 -0.33
C THR A 140 0.55 7.58 -0.73
N ARG A 141 0.51 7.92 -2.01
CA ARG A 141 -0.56 8.71 -2.62
C ARG A 141 -1.09 8.07 -3.87
N VAL A 142 -2.41 8.11 -4.02
CA VAL A 142 -3.13 7.81 -5.26
C VAL A 142 -4.04 8.98 -5.61
N SER A 143 -4.28 9.18 -6.90
CA SER A 143 -5.18 10.23 -7.40
C SER A 143 -6.35 9.60 -8.14
N PHE A 144 -7.55 10.11 -7.93
CA PHE A 144 -8.74 9.71 -8.67
C PHE A 144 -9.03 10.73 -9.76
N SER A 145 -8.88 10.33 -11.01
CA SER A 145 -9.18 11.18 -12.16
C SER A 145 -10.68 11.25 -12.39
N TYR A 146 -11.21 12.41 -12.78
CA TYR A 146 -12.65 12.57 -13.06
C TYR A 146 -13.21 11.62 -14.14
N TYR A 147 -12.37 11.15 -15.07
CA TYR A 147 -12.74 10.27 -16.17
C TYR A 147 -12.53 8.77 -15.84
N MET A 148 -12.08 8.46 -14.64
CA MET A 148 -11.93 7.09 -14.16
C MET A 148 -13.31 6.43 -14.08
N SER A 149 -13.38 5.16 -14.48
CA SER A 149 -14.57 4.32 -14.32
C SER A 149 -14.81 3.95 -12.84
N ASN A 150 -16.04 3.59 -12.50
CA ASN A 150 -16.32 3.14 -11.14
C ASN A 150 -15.58 1.82 -10.83
N GLU A 151 -15.38 0.97 -11.83
CA GLU A 151 -14.65 -0.29 -11.74
C GLU A 151 -13.17 -0.07 -11.40
N GLU A 152 -12.52 0.89 -12.04
CA GLU A 152 -11.14 1.31 -11.72
C GLU A 152 -11.03 1.86 -10.30
N PHE A 153 -11.99 2.70 -9.89
CA PHE A 153 -12.04 3.26 -8.55
C PHE A 153 -12.17 2.16 -7.48
N GLU A 154 -13.11 1.23 -7.67
CA GLU A 154 -13.32 0.09 -6.79
C GLU A 154 -12.09 -0.82 -6.72
N PHE A 155 -11.42 -1.05 -7.86
CA PHE A 155 -10.19 -1.83 -7.92
C PHE A 155 -9.05 -1.19 -7.12
N ILE A 156 -8.87 0.14 -7.19
CA ILE A 156 -7.85 0.86 -6.41
C ILE A 156 -8.10 0.69 -4.91
N LEU A 157 -9.35 0.80 -4.45
CA LEU A 157 -9.69 0.63 -3.04
C LEU A 157 -9.50 -0.81 -2.58
N ALA A 158 -9.89 -1.79 -3.41
CA ALA A 158 -9.65 -3.21 -3.13
C ALA A 158 -8.15 -3.54 -3.05
N ALA A 159 -7.31 -2.97 -3.93
CA ALA A 159 -5.86 -3.12 -3.88
C ALA A 159 -5.24 -2.51 -2.61
N LEU A 160 -5.79 -1.38 -2.14
CA LEU A 160 -5.37 -0.72 -0.91
C LEU A 160 -5.75 -1.55 0.32
N GLU A 161 -6.99 -2.06 0.38
CA GLU A 161 -7.45 -2.98 1.42
C GLU A 161 -6.64 -4.28 1.44
N PHE A 162 -6.36 -4.86 0.27
CA PHE A 162 -5.45 -6.00 0.13
C PHE A 162 -4.09 -5.69 0.75
N THR A 163 -3.51 -4.52 0.44
CA THR A 163 -2.20 -4.14 0.95
C THR A 163 -2.23 -3.93 2.46
N ALA A 164 -3.35 -3.46 3.02
CA ALA A 164 -3.55 -3.33 4.46
C ALA A 164 -3.66 -4.67 5.20
N ILE A 165 -4.06 -5.74 4.50
CA ILE A 165 -4.17 -7.09 5.08
C ILE A 165 -2.86 -7.88 4.87
N TYR A 166 -2.32 -7.85 3.65
CA TYR A 166 -1.24 -8.74 3.22
C TYR A 166 0.09 -8.05 2.93
N GLY A 167 0.12 -6.72 2.83
CA GLY A 167 1.27 -5.97 2.33
C GLY A 167 2.57 -6.26 3.07
N GLN A 168 2.50 -6.49 4.39
CA GLN A 168 3.68 -6.84 5.17
C GLN A 168 4.33 -8.16 4.74
N ARG A 169 3.53 -9.14 4.28
CA ARG A 169 4.04 -10.47 3.88
C ARG A 169 4.98 -10.37 2.69
N PHE A 170 4.77 -9.39 1.83
CA PHE A 170 5.58 -9.15 0.64
C PHE A 170 6.97 -8.59 0.96
N LEU A 171 7.26 -8.11 2.18
CA LEU A 171 8.59 -7.61 2.53
C LEU A 171 9.70 -8.64 2.23
N SER A 172 9.41 -9.94 2.40
CA SER A 172 10.35 -11.02 2.08
C SER A 172 10.64 -11.19 0.58
N LEU A 173 9.87 -10.56 -0.31
CA LEU A 173 10.14 -10.59 -1.75
C LEU A 173 10.85 -9.34 -2.25
N TYR A 174 11.14 -8.37 -1.38
CA TYR A 174 11.74 -7.11 -1.79
C TYR A 174 12.98 -6.77 -0.96
N HIS A 175 13.76 -5.83 -1.49
CA HIS A 175 14.91 -5.25 -0.83
C HIS A 175 14.87 -3.72 -0.94
N MET A 176 15.17 -3.05 0.17
CA MET A 176 15.30 -1.60 0.22
C MET A 176 16.75 -1.17 0.11
N ASN A 177 17.03 -0.27 -0.83
CA ASN A 177 18.30 0.43 -0.88
C ASN A 177 18.26 1.64 0.07
N TRP A 178 18.97 1.56 1.19
CA TRP A 178 19.02 2.62 2.21
C TRP A 178 19.62 3.95 1.71
N LYS A 179 20.47 3.93 0.68
CA LYS A 179 21.06 5.15 0.11
C LYS A 179 20.07 5.96 -0.72
N THR A 180 19.15 5.28 -1.42
CA THR A 180 18.20 5.92 -2.34
C THR A 180 16.76 5.91 -1.83
N GLY A 181 16.40 4.99 -0.94
CA GLY A 181 15.03 4.70 -0.52
C GLY A 181 14.22 3.85 -1.51
N ALA A 182 14.84 3.40 -2.60
CA ALA A 182 14.17 2.60 -3.63
C ALA A 182 13.99 1.14 -3.19
N TRP A 183 12.89 0.54 -3.62
CA TRP A 183 12.55 -0.86 -3.37
C TRP A 183 12.65 -1.67 -4.66
N THR A 184 13.37 -2.80 -4.61
CA THR A 184 13.58 -3.70 -5.74
C THR A 184 13.03 -5.09 -5.44
N PHE A 185 12.42 -5.70 -6.44
CA PHE A 185 11.89 -7.05 -6.35
C PHE A 185 13.02 -8.08 -6.43
N ARG A 186 13.05 -9.03 -5.50
CA ARG A 186 14.02 -10.12 -5.43
C ARG A 186 13.54 -11.31 -6.24
N ARG A 187 13.98 -11.39 -7.50
CA ARG A 187 13.62 -12.48 -8.42
C ARG A 187 13.97 -13.86 -7.86
N GLU A 188 15.11 -14.01 -7.20
CA GLU A 188 15.54 -15.31 -6.64
C GLU A 188 14.64 -15.76 -5.48
N ALA A 189 14.31 -14.87 -4.53
CA ALA A 189 13.38 -15.18 -3.44
C ALA A 189 12.00 -15.61 -3.96
N PHE A 190 11.57 -15.04 -5.09
CA PHE A 190 10.32 -15.45 -5.73
C PHE A 190 10.42 -16.80 -6.45
N LYS A 191 11.56 -17.14 -7.06
CA LYS A 191 11.79 -18.48 -7.62
C LYS A 191 11.78 -19.53 -6.51
N GLU A 192 12.43 -19.26 -5.38
CA GLU A 192 12.41 -20.15 -4.21
C GLU A 192 10.96 -20.38 -3.72
N LEU A 193 10.16 -19.32 -3.63
CA LEU A 193 8.73 -19.41 -3.31
C LEU A 193 7.97 -20.30 -4.30
N LYS A 194 8.23 -20.14 -5.61
CA LYS A 194 7.61 -20.97 -6.65
C LYS A 194 7.96 -22.45 -6.52
N MET A 195 9.21 -22.76 -6.17
CA MET A 195 9.65 -24.15 -5.99
C MET A 195 9.01 -24.82 -4.77
N LEU A 196 8.61 -24.04 -3.78
CA LEU A 196 7.92 -24.51 -2.58
C LEU A 196 6.39 -24.60 -2.75
N ALA A 197 5.83 -24.03 -3.83
CA ALA A 197 4.39 -24.06 -4.08
C ALA A 197 3.96 -25.48 -4.53
N PRO A 198 2.96 -26.10 -3.88
CA PRO A 198 2.64 -27.52 -4.07
C PRO A 198 2.24 -27.94 -5.49
N ASN A 199 1.96 -26.99 -6.40
CA ASN A 199 1.51 -27.27 -7.77
C ASN A 199 2.37 -26.63 -8.87
N GLY A 200 3.47 -25.94 -8.58
CA GLY A 200 4.38 -25.34 -9.59
C GLY A 200 3.79 -24.23 -10.48
N GLU A 201 2.47 -24.07 -10.53
CA GLU A 201 1.76 -23.06 -11.33
C GLU A 201 1.50 -21.80 -10.52
N LEU A 202 2.51 -20.93 -10.44
CA LEU A 202 2.22 -19.51 -10.29
C LEU A 202 1.98 -18.96 -11.69
N TYR A 203 0.71 -18.64 -12.02
CA TYR A 203 0.37 -17.96 -13.26
C TYR A 203 1.32 -16.79 -13.49
N GLY A 204 2.02 -16.81 -14.62
CA GLY A 204 2.93 -15.75 -15.02
C GLY A 204 2.15 -14.44 -15.21
N PHE A 205 2.82 -13.32 -14.94
CA PHE A 205 2.32 -12.02 -15.35
C PHE A 205 2.11 -12.02 -16.87
N GLY A 206 0.85 -11.98 -17.28
CA GLY A 206 0.44 -11.77 -18.67
C GLY A 206 0.47 -13.04 -19.52
N GLU A 207 -0.67 -13.72 -19.59
CA GLU A 207 -1.17 -14.33 -20.83
C GLU A 207 -2.62 -14.74 -20.64
N GLN A 208 -3.55 -13.99 -21.24
CA GLN A 208 -4.83 -14.58 -21.69
C GLN A 208 -5.26 -13.93 -23.01
N SER A 209 -5.56 -14.82 -23.95
CA SER A 209 -6.19 -14.61 -25.23
C SER A 209 -7.72 -14.63 -25.13
N ALA A 210 -8.35 -14.01 -26.14
CA ALA A 210 -9.75 -14.10 -26.57
C ALA A 210 -10.81 -13.09 -26.05
N SER A 211 -11.40 -12.45 -27.07
CA SER A 211 -12.58 -11.58 -27.20
C SER A 211 -13.64 -11.64 -26.09
N LYS A 212 -13.72 -10.56 -25.30
CA LYS A 212 -14.87 -10.15 -24.48
C LYS A 212 -15.09 -8.65 -24.69
N THR A 213 -16.26 -8.11 -24.34
CA THR A 213 -16.49 -6.66 -24.34
C THR A 213 -15.47 -5.95 -23.43
N LYS A 214 -15.06 -4.72 -23.78
CA LYS A 214 -13.96 -3.99 -23.11
C LYS A 214 -14.13 -3.92 -21.59
N ASP A 215 -15.36 -3.74 -21.11
CA ASP A 215 -15.65 -3.63 -19.67
C ASP A 215 -15.60 -5.00 -18.98
N ALA A 216 -16.14 -6.06 -19.60
CA ALA A 216 -16.06 -7.41 -19.06
C ALA A 216 -14.61 -7.94 -19.04
N GLN A 217 -13.81 -7.57 -20.04
CA GLN A 217 -12.38 -7.89 -20.09
C GLN A 217 -11.61 -7.15 -18.98
N THR A 218 -11.94 -5.88 -18.73
CA THR A 218 -11.33 -5.07 -17.67
C THR A 218 -11.62 -5.64 -16.28
N ILE A 219 -12.89 -5.98 -15.99
CA ILE A 219 -13.29 -6.60 -14.71
C ILE A 219 -12.62 -7.96 -14.52
N THR A 220 -12.55 -8.78 -15.58
CA THR A 220 -11.85 -10.08 -15.55
C THR A 220 -10.36 -9.88 -15.20
N THR A 221 -9.75 -8.83 -15.74
CA THR A 221 -8.34 -8.50 -15.49
C THR A 221 -8.10 -8.08 -14.04
N TYR A 222 -8.91 -7.16 -13.49
CA TYR A 222 -8.79 -6.72 -12.09
C TYR A 222 -8.99 -7.86 -11.08
N THR A 223 -9.98 -8.72 -11.35
CA THR A 223 -10.20 -9.92 -10.54
C THR A 223 -8.98 -10.83 -10.58
N SER A 224 -8.42 -11.08 -11.77
CA SER A 224 -7.22 -11.90 -11.93
C SER A 224 -6.01 -11.34 -11.16
N TYR A 225 -5.78 -10.02 -11.17
CA TYR A 225 -4.72 -9.39 -10.38
C TYR A 225 -4.92 -9.58 -8.87
N LEU A 226 -6.13 -9.37 -8.36
CA LEU A 226 -6.43 -9.56 -6.93
C LEU A 226 -6.26 -11.02 -6.50
N GLU A 227 -6.78 -11.97 -7.28
CA GLU A 227 -6.67 -13.39 -6.95
C GLU A 227 -5.23 -13.89 -7.03
N THR A 228 -4.47 -13.45 -8.04
CA THR A 228 -3.04 -13.75 -8.12
C THR A 228 -2.28 -13.19 -6.92
N ALA A 229 -2.55 -11.94 -6.54
CA ALA A 229 -1.92 -11.32 -5.37
C ALA A 229 -2.26 -12.05 -4.07
N LYS A 230 -3.53 -12.48 -3.88
CA LYS A 230 -3.96 -13.30 -2.73
C LYS A 230 -3.27 -14.65 -2.71
N HIS A 231 -3.16 -15.31 -3.86
CA HIS A 231 -2.45 -16.58 -3.95
C HIS A 231 -0.99 -16.43 -3.53
N ILE A 232 -0.27 -15.43 -4.04
CA ILE A 232 1.10 -15.14 -3.62
C ILE A 232 1.18 -14.86 -2.12
N ALA A 233 0.28 -14.03 -1.60
CA ALA A 233 0.23 -13.68 -0.17
C ALA A 233 -0.03 -14.90 0.74
N SER A 234 -0.72 -15.92 0.24
CA SER A 234 -0.99 -17.17 0.97
C SER A 234 0.25 -18.04 1.13
N LEU A 235 1.19 -17.96 0.17
CA LEU A 235 2.46 -18.70 0.19
C LEU A 235 3.53 -18.00 1.05
N LEU A 236 3.35 -16.71 1.33
CA LEU A 236 4.31 -15.90 2.07
C LEU A 236 4.11 -16.02 3.59
N PRO A 237 5.18 -15.93 4.39
CA PRO A 237 5.07 -15.93 5.85
C PRO A 237 4.22 -14.76 6.33
N LYS A 238 3.31 -15.01 7.28
CA LYS A 238 2.41 -13.98 7.83
C LYS A 238 3.18 -12.81 8.46
N ASN A 239 4.29 -13.13 9.14
CA ASN A 239 5.17 -12.19 9.82
C ASN A 239 6.62 -12.40 9.35
N PRO A 240 7.03 -11.77 8.24
CA PRO A 240 8.42 -11.84 7.81
C PRO A 240 9.33 -11.13 8.82
N SER A 241 10.55 -11.65 8.95
CA SER A 241 11.61 -11.05 9.75
C SER A 241 11.90 -9.63 9.28
N GLN A 242 12.18 -8.74 10.23
CA GLN A 242 12.56 -7.37 9.91
C GLN A 242 13.87 -7.34 9.11
N GLY A 243 13.90 -6.54 8.05
CA GLY A 243 15.07 -6.30 7.22
C GLY A 243 16.21 -5.64 8.01
N LEU A 244 17.43 -5.88 7.55
CA LEU A 244 18.64 -5.34 8.19
C LEU A 244 18.72 -3.82 8.00
N VAL A 245 18.78 -3.10 9.12
CA VAL A 245 19.10 -1.68 9.18
C VAL A 245 20.63 -1.54 9.22
N PRO A 246 21.25 -0.67 8.41
CA PRO A 246 22.67 -0.39 8.49
C PRO A 246 23.10 0.02 9.91
N LYS A 247 24.24 -0.48 10.37
CA LYS A 247 24.75 -0.22 11.74
C LYS A 247 24.95 1.26 12.06
N ASP A 248 25.18 2.06 11.02
CA ASP A 248 25.40 3.51 11.15
C ASP A 248 24.10 4.32 11.31
N ILE A 249 22.93 3.67 11.17
CA ILE A 249 21.62 4.29 11.33
C ILE A 249 21.05 3.89 12.68
N ASP A 250 20.66 4.88 13.49
CA ASP A 250 19.91 4.63 14.72
C ASP A 250 18.60 3.90 14.41
N HIS A 251 18.40 2.72 14.99
CA HIS A 251 17.19 1.91 14.81
C HIS A 251 15.92 2.65 15.25
N ASN A 252 16.02 3.59 16.19
CA ASN A 252 14.90 4.42 16.65
C ASN A 252 14.48 5.46 15.60
N LEU A 253 15.37 5.77 14.64
CA LEU A 253 15.06 6.67 13.53
C LEU A 253 14.17 6.00 12.47
N VAL A 254 14.18 4.67 12.38
CA VAL A 254 13.41 3.93 11.37
C VAL A 254 11.96 3.80 11.83
N GLN A 255 11.12 4.73 11.37
CA GLN A 255 9.69 4.81 11.69
C GLN A 255 8.79 3.93 10.79
N PHE A 256 9.36 2.99 10.06
CA PHE A 256 8.64 2.08 9.17
C PHE A 256 9.21 0.66 9.26
N ARG A 257 8.45 -0.31 8.76
CA ARG A 257 8.89 -1.69 8.64
C ARG A 257 9.74 -1.86 7.39
N VAL A 258 10.85 -2.58 7.54
CA VAL A 258 11.80 -2.98 6.48
C VAL A 258 11.88 -4.49 6.45
#